data_AF-A0A966SMP0-F1
#
_entry.id   AF-A0A966SMP0-F1
#
_cell.length_a   1.000
_cell.length_b   1.000
_cell.length_c   1.000
_cell.angle_alpha   90.00
_cell.angle_beta   90.00
_cell.angle_gamma   90.00
#
_symmetry.space_group_name_H-M   'P 1'
#
loop_
_entity.id
_entity.type
_entity.pdbx_description
1 polymer ?
#
loop_
_entity_poly.entity_id
_entity_poly.type
_entity_poly.pdbx_seq_one_letter_code
_entity_poly.pdbx_strand_id
1 'polypeptide(L)'
;MSTFHDIGARVWRGQRQGASARLPLLLVILLLLFMPSGERQQQGKLVSKPTSKKFAASVDTVCILVKHKSMPIPANVYATWRTARPGATALREDAPPPERLLQAVWQHQRVLREALTLADGRSVRVLHPGFLNREPGPDFRDALVQFGNEAPQRGDVEVDLAASGWRAHKHDVNPHFRAVVLHVVWEGTSASGLPTLALKSRLDAPLGELAEWFGGDGATRSGELAGKCCGPLHALPRAELDAILQQAALIRLQLKAAHIAARARQVGWDCALWEGLFTALGYKHNVWPMRRLAELAGTTTEPLCLEAWQARLTGWSGLLPAELPRSQGADAEYLRRLWDTWWRERERFDEVILPRAAWRMSGLRPANQPLRRLALAAHWLASGDLLARLERWFTRDVTTATLARSLLELLQPDADAFWSWHWTLKSPRLKKAQPLLGDARLTDLAVNVILPWLWARTAAGRNETLRTRAETRYLTWPAGEDNATLRLARERLFAGAPPRGLFLHAAAQQGLLQVVRDFCEHSNALCEHCPFPELVRAASH
;
A
#
# COMPACT_ATOMS: atom_id res chain seq x y z
N MET A 1 45.26 18.60 -26.17
CA MET A 1 45.57 20.04 -25.95
C MET A 1 45.04 20.37 -24.55
N SER A 2 45.80 20.17 -23.47
CA SER A 2 46.75 21.13 -22.85
C SER A 2 46.09 22.50 -22.61
N THR A 3 46.14 23.17 -21.46
CA THR A 3 46.84 22.97 -20.18
C THR A 3 46.20 23.95 -19.17
N PHE A 4 46.22 23.59 -17.89
CA PHE A 4 46.00 24.49 -16.75
C PHE A 4 47.24 25.39 -16.55
N HIS A 5 47.07 26.72 -16.47
CA HIS A 5 47.81 27.73 -15.66
C HIS A 5 47.86 29.10 -16.39
N ASP A 6 47.19 30.14 -15.87
CA ASP A 6 47.85 31.27 -15.18
C ASP A 6 46.86 32.41 -14.80
N ILE A 7 46.85 32.71 -13.49
CA ILE A 7 46.97 34.03 -12.83
C ILE A 7 46.18 35.22 -13.44
N GLY A 8 45.29 35.93 -12.75
CA GLY A 8 45.42 36.38 -11.36
C GLY A 8 46.18 37.70 -11.19
N ALA A 9 46.07 38.71 -12.08
CA ALA A 9 46.44 40.10 -11.78
C ALA A 9 45.99 41.08 -12.89
N ARG A 10 45.62 42.30 -12.49
CA ARG A 10 44.98 43.41 -13.27
C ARG A 10 43.46 43.19 -13.37
N VAL A 11 42.59 43.92 -12.69
CA VAL A 11 42.61 45.37 -12.43
C VAL A 11 41.89 45.63 -11.10
N TRP A 12 42.68 45.81 -10.04
CA TRP A 12 42.30 46.66 -8.92
C TRP A 12 42.69 48.09 -9.32
N ARG A 13 41.76 48.86 -9.88
CA ARG A 13 41.81 50.33 -9.96
C ARG A 13 40.44 50.84 -10.37
N GLY A 14 39.69 51.37 -9.40
CA GLY A 14 38.42 52.08 -9.64
C GLY A 14 37.37 51.88 -8.54
N GLN A 15 37.57 52.53 -7.40
CA GLN A 15 36.53 52.89 -6.40
C GLN A 15 35.25 53.42 -7.09
N ARG A 16 34.00 53.26 -6.63
CA ARG A 16 33.41 53.33 -5.28
C ARG A 16 31.90 53.02 -5.39
N GLN A 17 31.29 52.63 -4.26
CA GLN A 17 29.85 52.59 -3.91
C GLN A 17 29.18 51.21 -3.93
N GLY A 18 28.42 50.96 -2.86
CA GLY A 18 28.21 49.63 -2.27
C GLY A 18 26.95 48.91 -2.71
N ALA A 19 26.99 47.58 -2.58
CA ALA A 19 25.88 46.73 -2.10
C ALA A 19 26.37 45.29 -1.95
N SER A 20 25.99 44.66 -0.83
CA SER A 20 26.33 43.29 -0.43
C SER A 20 25.70 42.24 -1.35
N ALA A 21 26.52 41.40 -2.01
CA ALA A 21 26.08 40.15 -2.63
C ALA A 21 26.47 38.96 -1.74
N ARG A 22 25.48 38.32 -1.11
CA ARG A 22 25.60 36.97 -0.53
C ARG A 22 25.11 35.97 -1.59
N LEU A 23 26.02 35.14 -2.10
CA LEU A 23 25.62 33.87 -2.75
C LEU A 23 25.08 32.91 -1.67
N PRO A 24 23.98 32.18 -1.91
CA PRO A 24 23.42 31.30 -0.90
C PRO A 24 24.17 29.97 -0.82
N LEU A 25 24.46 29.58 0.42
CA LEU A 25 25.02 28.32 0.92
C LEU A 25 24.30 27.04 0.42
N LEU A 26 23.15 27.19 -0.25
CA LEU A 26 22.33 26.09 -0.79
C LEU A 26 22.97 25.36 -1.98
N LEU A 27 23.84 26.04 -2.76
CA LEU A 27 24.45 25.42 -3.95
C LEU A 27 25.65 24.52 -3.61
N VAL A 28 26.27 24.72 -2.44
CA VAL A 28 27.37 23.88 -1.94
C VAL A 28 26.85 22.61 -1.25
N ILE A 29 25.64 22.64 -0.70
CA ILE A 29 25.02 21.49 -0.03
C ILE A 29 24.46 20.47 -1.04
N LEU A 30 24.10 20.89 -2.25
CA LEU A 30 23.56 19.98 -3.28
C LEU A 30 24.62 19.10 -3.97
N LEU A 31 25.90 19.44 -3.88
CA LEU A 31 26.99 18.71 -4.56
C LEU A 31 27.72 17.68 -3.69
N LEU A 32 27.38 17.56 -2.40
CA LEU A 32 28.05 16.64 -1.46
C LEU A 32 27.23 15.40 -1.07
N LEU A 33 26.04 15.18 -1.65
CA LEU A 33 25.14 14.08 -1.26
C LEU A 33 25.06 12.89 -2.25
N PHE A 34 25.86 12.86 -3.31
CA PHE A 34 25.86 11.72 -4.25
C PHE A 34 27.26 11.38 -4.79
N MET A 35 28.04 10.61 -4.02
CA MET A 35 29.10 9.73 -4.57
C MET A 35 29.30 8.48 -3.66
N PRO A 36 29.76 7.34 -4.21
CA PRO A 36 29.78 6.04 -3.53
C PRO A 36 30.94 5.89 -2.54
N SER A 37 30.74 5.05 -1.52
CA SER A 37 31.60 4.92 -0.34
C SER A 37 32.95 4.22 -0.60
N GLY A 38 34.03 4.91 -0.24
CA GLY A 38 35.38 4.36 -0.11
C GLY A 38 36.24 5.20 0.84
N GLU A 39 36.50 4.66 2.03
CA GLU A 39 37.61 4.91 2.98
C GLU A 39 37.83 6.24 3.75
N ARG A 40 37.92 6.03 5.08
CA ARG A 40 38.77 6.66 6.14
C ARG A 40 38.45 8.10 6.59
N GLN A 41 38.00 8.29 7.84
CA GLN A 41 38.77 8.38 9.10
C GLN A 41 39.83 9.51 9.13
N GLN A 42 39.52 10.56 9.90
CA GLN A 42 40.30 11.15 11.01
C GLN A 42 40.07 12.66 11.08
N GLN A 43 39.54 13.14 12.21
CA GLN A 43 40.21 14.11 13.09
C GLN A 43 39.21 14.59 14.16
N GLY A 44 39.64 14.48 15.41
CA GLY A 44 38.85 14.81 16.58
C GLY A 44 39.18 16.18 17.18
N LYS A 45 38.37 16.49 18.19
CA LYS A 45 38.61 17.37 19.35
C LYS A 45 38.98 18.84 19.06
N LEU A 46 38.07 19.73 19.45
CA LEU A 46 38.43 20.84 20.33
C LEU A 46 37.24 21.27 21.21
N VAL A 47 37.61 21.64 22.42
CA VAL A 47 36.83 21.85 23.65
C VAL A 47 36.32 23.29 23.72
N SER A 48 35.12 23.53 24.24
CA SER A 48 34.82 24.47 25.37
C SER A 48 33.34 24.91 25.45
N LYS A 49 32.75 24.73 26.63
CA LYS A 49 31.70 25.57 27.28
C LYS A 49 32.43 26.48 28.29
N PRO A 50 31.86 27.56 28.91
CA PRO A 50 30.45 27.84 29.29
C PRO A 50 30.03 29.31 28.97
N THR A 51 28.79 29.81 29.17
CA THR A 51 28.09 30.28 30.40
C THR A 51 26.75 30.91 29.93
N SER A 52 25.58 30.65 30.54
CA SER A 52 24.88 31.32 31.67
C SER A 52 23.54 31.97 31.27
N LYS A 53 22.49 31.51 31.97
CA LYS A 53 21.31 32.22 32.52
C LYS A 53 20.79 33.48 31.79
N LYS A 54 19.50 33.45 31.39
CA LYS A 54 18.43 34.36 31.86
C LYS A 54 17.10 34.02 31.16
N PHE A 55 16.09 33.71 31.97
CA PHE A 55 14.67 34.15 31.92
C PHE A 55 13.77 33.06 32.52
N ALA A 56 13.47 33.24 33.80
CA ALA A 56 12.36 32.63 34.51
C ALA A 56 11.61 33.75 35.25
N ALA A 57 10.31 33.53 35.41
CA ALA A 57 9.33 34.27 36.24
C ALA A 57 8.64 35.50 35.61
N SER A 58 7.40 35.28 35.18
CA SER A 58 6.16 35.89 35.73
C SER A 58 5.04 35.32 34.84
N VAL A 59 4.03 34.60 35.34
CA VAL A 59 2.83 35.17 35.96
C VAL A 59 2.15 34.07 36.78
N ASP A 60 1.90 34.34 38.06
CA ASP A 60 0.84 33.71 38.85
C ASP A 60 -0.10 34.82 39.33
N THR A 61 -1.41 34.69 39.05
CA THR A 61 -2.51 34.97 40.01
C THR A 61 -3.82 34.42 39.42
N VAL A 62 -4.14 33.23 39.90
CA VAL A 62 -5.43 32.63 40.25
C VAL A 62 -6.71 33.43 39.93
N CYS A 63 -7.60 32.80 39.16
CA CYS A 63 -9.06 32.86 39.36
C CYS A 63 -9.59 31.42 39.42
N ILE A 64 -10.12 31.05 40.59
CA ILE A 64 -10.81 29.79 40.85
C ILE A 64 -12.16 29.85 40.14
N LEU A 65 -12.26 29.11 39.05
CA LEU A 65 -13.49 28.56 38.52
C LEU A 65 -13.19 27.08 38.31
N VAL A 66 -13.85 26.21 39.07
CA VAL A 66 -13.82 24.77 38.85
C VAL A 66 -14.50 24.49 37.52
N LYS A 67 -13.77 24.69 36.43
CA LYS A 67 -13.95 23.94 35.20
C LYS A 67 -13.13 22.69 35.43
N HIS A 68 -13.76 21.52 35.40
CA HIS A 68 -13.07 20.29 35.07
C HIS A 68 -12.33 20.53 33.74
N LYS A 69 -11.09 21.01 33.80
CA LYS A 69 -10.17 20.94 32.67
C LYS A 69 -9.85 19.46 32.60
N SER A 70 -10.54 18.73 31.73
CA SER A 70 -9.98 17.46 31.26
C SER A 70 -8.58 17.77 30.77
N MET A 71 -7.58 17.09 31.33
CA MET A 71 -6.22 17.25 30.83
C MET A 71 -6.20 16.71 29.41
N PRO A 72 -5.57 17.42 28.45
CA PRO A 72 -5.49 16.93 27.09
C PRO A 72 -4.83 15.55 27.07
N ILE A 73 -5.40 14.64 26.27
CA ILE A 73 -4.89 13.28 26.14
C ILE A 73 -3.39 13.30 25.77
N PRO A 74 -2.53 12.51 26.45
CA PRO A 74 -1.11 12.42 26.13
C PRO A 74 -0.86 12.03 24.67
N ALA A 75 0.17 12.63 24.05
CA ALA A 75 0.47 12.47 22.62
C ALA A 75 0.77 11.02 22.17
N ASN A 76 1.07 10.12 23.10
CA ASN A 76 1.38 8.72 22.86
C ASN A 76 0.39 7.75 23.53
N VAL A 77 -0.75 8.23 24.04
CA VAL A 77 -1.69 7.39 24.80
C VAL A 77 -2.12 6.16 24.00
N TYR A 78 -2.39 6.31 22.71
CA TYR A 78 -2.87 5.23 21.87
C TYR A 78 -1.78 4.17 21.63
N ALA A 79 -0.53 4.62 21.49
CA ALA A 79 0.61 3.71 21.39
C ALA A 79 0.79 2.92 22.69
N THR A 80 0.60 3.57 23.84
CA THR A 80 0.60 2.90 25.15
C THR A 80 -0.58 1.95 25.29
N TRP A 81 -1.78 2.31 24.86
CA TRP A 81 -2.93 1.39 24.84
C TRP A 81 -2.69 0.17 23.96
N ARG A 82 -1.97 0.37 22.85
CA ARG A 82 -1.55 -0.71 21.96
C ARG A 82 -0.57 -1.67 22.62
N THR A 83 0.33 -1.19 23.47
CA THR A 83 1.32 -2.03 24.16
C THR A 83 0.82 -2.59 25.50
N ALA A 84 -0.06 -1.85 26.20
CA ALA A 84 -0.64 -2.18 27.50
C ALA A 84 -1.86 -3.09 27.39
N ARG A 85 -2.16 -3.61 26.19
CA ARG A 85 -3.03 -4.77 26.05
C ARG A 85 -2.44 -5.82 27.00
N PRO A 86 -3.16 -6.25 28.07
CA PRO A 86 -2.75 -7.44 28.80
C PRO A 86 -2.51 -8.45 27.72
N GLY A 87 -1.28 -8.99 27.61
CA GLY A 87 -0.85 -9.78 26.46
C GLY A 87 -2.01 -10.69 26.17
N ALA A 88 -2.73 -10.36 25.09
CA ALA A 88 -4.13 -10.73 25.06
C ALA A 88 -4.11 -12.24 25.32
N THR A 89 -5.08 -12.78 26.05
CA THR A 89 -5.73 -13.88 25.36
C THR A 89 -6.11 -13.25 24.05
N ALA A 90 -5.17 -13.30 23.09
CA ALA A 90 -5.51 -13.28 21.72
C ALA A 90 -6.69 -14.23 21.76
N LEU A 91 -7.83 -13.81 21.25
CA LEU A 91 -8.54 -14.79 20.47
C LEU A 91 -7.47 -15.28 19.51
N ARG A 92 -6.80 -16.36 19.95
CA ARG A 92 -5.45 -16.68 19.52
C ARG A 92 -5.59 -16.79 18.02
N GLU A 93 -4.61 -16.29 17.29
CA GLU A 93 -4.28 -16.88 15.98
C GLU A 93 -3.83 -18.36 16.12
N ASP A 94 -4.28 -19.07 17.16
CA ASP A 94 -4.30 -20.53 17.29
C ASP A 94 -5.66 -21.07 16.82
N ALA A 95 -6.69 -20.24 16.68
CA ALA A 95 -7.79 -20.59 15.80
C ALA A 95 -7.29 -20.37 14.37
N PRO A 96 -7.18 -21.44 13.55
CA PRO A 96 -6.77 -21.28 12.16
C PRO A 96 -7.76 -20.33 11.45
N PRO A 97 -7.28 -19.49 10.50
CA PRO A 97 -8.17 -18.62 9.74
C PRO A 97 -9.25 -19.46 9.04
N PRO A 98 -10.39 -18.88 8.67
CA PRO A 98 -11.30 -19.57 7.75
C PRO A 98 -10.52 -19.98 6.50
N GLU A 99 -10.73 -21.20 6.02
CA GLU A 99 -10.03 -21.73 4.83
C GLU A 99 -10.17 -20.80 3.61
N ARG A 100 -11.37 -20.22 3.42
CA ARG A 100 -11.63 -19.17 2.42
C ARG A 100 -10.70 -17.95 2.51
N LEU A 101 -10.26 -17.58 3.71
CA LEU A 101 -9.31 -16.47 3.89
C LEU A 101 -7.91 -16.93 3.48
N LEU A 102 -7.53 -18.18 3.81
CA LEU A 102 -6.26 -18.76 3.38
C LEU A 102 -6.20 -18.92 1.86
N GLN A 103 -7.29 -19.38 1.24
CA GLN A 103 -7.47 -19.39 -0.22
C GLN A 103 -7.35 -17.99 -0.80
N ALA A 104 -7.95 -16.96 -0.18
CA ALA A 104 -7.80 -15.58 -0.66
C ALA A 104 -6.36 -15.06 -0.52
N VAL A 105 -5.69 -15.37 0.59
CA VAL A 105 -4.26 -15.07 0.80
C VAL A 105 -3.41 -15.71 -0.28
N TRP A 106 -3.66 -16.99 -0.60
CA TRP A 106 -2.97 -17.70 -1.67
C TRP A 106 -3.32 -17.13 -3.05
N GLN A 107 -4.60 -17.00 -3.39
CA GLN A 107 -5.07 -16.45 -4.65
C GLN A 107 -4.43 -15.10 -4.96
N HIS A 108 -4.37 -14.25 -3.93
CA HIS A 108 -3.85 -12.90 -4.07
C HIS A 108 -2.34 -12.79 -3.77
N GLN A 109 -1.69 -13.93 -3.50
CA GLN A 109 -0.30 -14.09 -3.10
C GLN A 109 0.14 -13.03 -2.08
N ARG A 110 -0.64 -12.87 -1.02
CA ARG A 110 -0.34 -11.98 0.11
C ARG A 110 0.65 -12.61 1.07
N VAL A 111 1.76 -13.00 0.49
CA VAL A 111 2.83 -13.76 1.10
C VAL A 111 4.17 -13.13 0.76
N LEU A 112 5.18 -13.40 1.58
CA LEU A 112 6.57 -13.03 1.33
C LEU A 112 7.10 -13.96 0.23
N ARG A 113 6.81 -13.63 -1.03
CA ARG A 113 7.02 -14.48 -2.22
C ARG A 113 8.47 -14.97 -2.36
N GLU A 114 9.43 -14.18 -1.91
CA GLU A 114 10.87 -14.51 -1.98
C GLU A 114 11.36 -15.32 -0.77
N ALA A 115 10.55 -15.45 0.28
CA ALA A 115 10.87 -16.16 1.51
C ALA A 115 10.05 -17.46 1.68
N LEU A 116 9.36 -17.90 0.62
CA LEU A 116 8.58 -19.14 0.65
C LEU A 116 9.51 -20.35 0.67
N THR A 117 9.28 -21.22 1.63
CA THR A 117 10.05 -22.45 1.87
C THR A 117 9.07 -23.56 2.22
N LEU A 118 9.32 -24.75 1.67
CA LEU A 118 8.58 -25.96 1.99
C LEU A 118 8.91 -26.44 3.41
N ALA A 119 8.06 -27.32 3.93
CA ALA A 119 8.29 -28.05 5.17
C ALA A 119 9.58 -28.89 5.15
N ASP A 120 10.06 -29.29 3.96
CA ASP A 120 11.34 -30.00 3.77
C ASP A 120 12.56 -29.07 3.65
N GLY A 121 12.36 -27.74 3.72
CA GLY A 121 13.41 -26.73 3.65
C GLY A 121 13.74 -26.23 2.24
N ARG A 122 13.22 -26.85 1.16
CA ARG A 122 13.43 -26.35 -0.21
C ARG A 122 12.74 -25.01 -0.42
N SER A 123 13.34 -24.11 -1.20
CA SER A 123 12.69 -22.87 -1.60
C SER A 123 11.54 -23.14 -2.57
N VAL A 124 10.51 -22.28 -2.54
CA VAL A 124 9.41 -22.30 -3.50
C VAL A 124 9.29 -20.93 -4.15
N ARG A 125 9.14 -20.89 -5.46
CA ARG A 125 8.73 -19.68 -6.19
C ARG A 125 7.40 -19.94 -6.87
N VAL A 126 6.41 -19.15 -6.51
CA VAL A 126 5.07 -19.23 -7.12
C VAL A 126 5.02 -18.28 -8.31
N LEU A 127 5.22 -18.80 -9.52
CA LEU A 127 5.14 -17.99 -10.75
C LEU A 127 3.69 -17.64 -11.07
N HIS A 128 2.78 -18.61 -10.88
CA HIS A 128 1.33 -18.43 -10.94
C HIS A 128 0.65 -19.23 -9.82
N PRO A 129 -0.25 -18.63 -9.00
CA PRO A 129 -0.90 -19.32 -7.88
C PRO A 129 -1.91 -20.40 -8.31
N GLY A 130 -2.25 -20.42 -9.60
CA GLY A 130 -3.36 -21.20 -10.14
C GLY A 130 -4.66 -20.40 -10.18
N PHE A 131 -5.67 -20.97 -10.82
CA PHE A 131 -7.01 -20.42 -10.89
C PHE A 131 -7.88 -21.02 -9.82
N LEU A 132 -8.52 -20.15 -9.03
CA LEU A 132 -9.50 -20.57 -8.06
C LEU A 132 -10.56 -21.46 -8.74
N ASN A 133 -10.63 -22.71 -8.28
CA ASN A 133 -11.63 -23.66 -8.68
C ASN A 133 -12.89 -23.44 -7.84
N ARG A 134 -14.07 -23.54 -8.47
CA ARG A 134 -15.38 -23.45 -7.80
C ARG A 134 -16.19 -24.73 -7.99
N GLU A 135 -15.59 -25.70 -8.66
CA GLU A 135 -16.15 -27.01 -8.96
C GLU A 135 -15.47 -28.04 -8.05
N PRO A 136 -15.97 -29.29 -7.95
CA PRO A 136 -15.28 -30.35 -7.23
C PRO A 136 -13.83 -30.54 -7.72
N GLY A 137 -12.90 -30.79 -6.80
CA GLY A 137 -11.47 -30.93 -7.09
C GLY A 137 -10.65 -29.93 -6.27
N PRO A 138 -9.36 -29.74 -6.61
CA PRO A 138 -8.46 -28.92 -5.81
C PRO A 138 -8.82 -27.45 -5.87
N ASP A 139 -8.43 -26.70 -4.83
CA ASP A 139 -8.76 -25.28 -4.67
C ASP A 139 -8.26 -24.39 -5.80
N PHE A 140 -7.08 -24.68 -6.34
CA PHE A 140 -6.51 -23.94 -7.47
C PHE A 140 -6.03 -24.89 -8.54
N ARG A 141 -6.47 -24.67 -9.78
CA ARG A 141 -6.01 -25.41 -10.95
C ARG A 141 -4.87 -24.69 -11.68
N ASP A 142 -3.98 -25.42 -12.31
CA ASP A 142 -2.95 -24.86 -13.21
C ASP A 142 -2.06 -23.77 -12.56
N ALA A 143 -1.64 -24.01 -11.34
CA ALA A 143 -0.55 -23.26 -10.74
C ALA A 143 0.76 -23.55 -11.49
N LEU A 144 1.65 -22.57 -11.49
CA LEU A 144 3.02 -22.71 -12.00
C LEU A 144 3.97 -22.40 -10.85
N VAL A 145 4.62 -23.43 -10.35
CA VAL A 145 5.47 -23.37 -9.15
C VAL A 145 6.85 -23.93 -9.47
N GLN A 146 7.88 -23.34 -8.87
CA GLN A 146 9.26 -23.79 -9.00
C GLN A 146 9.77 -24.17 -7.61
N PHE A 147 10.33 -25.38 -7.47
CA PHE A 147 10.93 -25.88 -6.24
C PHE A 147 12.45 -25.87 -6.35
N GLY A 148 13.14 -25.26 -5.39
CA GLY A 148 14.59 -25.12 -5.44
C GLY A 148 15.05 -24.44 -6.73
N ASN A 149 15.98 -25.10 -7.42
CA ASN A 149 16.51 -24.68 -8.73
C ASN A 149 15.98 -25.56 -9.89
N GLU A 150 14.93 -26.34 -9.66
CA GLU A 150 14.33 -27.20 -10.69
C GLU A 150 13.58 -26.36 -11.74
N ALA A 151 13.21 -26.98 -12.86
CA ALA A 151 12.34 -26.34 -13.83
C ALA A 151 10.95 -26.05 -13.22
N PRO A 152 10.28 -24.95 -13.59
CA PRO A 152 8.90 -24.70 -13.17
C PRO A 152 7.99 -25.85 -13.57
N GLN A 153 7.17 -26.31 -12.64
CA GLN A 153 6.17 -27.35 -12.86
C GLN A 153 4.76 -26.79 -12.81
N ARG A 154 3.92 -27.31 -13.70
CA ARG A 154 2.49 -27.00 -13.75
C ARG A 154 1.73 -28.08 -12.98
N GLY A 155 0.81 -27.66 -12.14
CA GLY A 155 -0.13 -28.56 -11.45
C GLY A 155 -1.07 -27.79 -10.53
N ASP A 156 -1.86 -28.51 -9.77
CA ASP A 156 -2.90 -27.93 -8.91
C ASP A 156 -2.36 -27.64 -7.51
N VAL A 157 -3.05 -26.76 -6.78
CA VAL A 157 -2.73 -26.40 -5.40
C VAL A 157 -3.96 -26.63 -4.55
N GLU A 158 -3.75 -27.31 -3.43
CA GLU A 158 -4.78 -27.48 -2.40
C GLU A 158 -4.46 -26.63 -1.18
N VAL A 159 -5.46 -25.98 -0.59
CA VAL A 159 -5.29 -25.07 0.55
C VAL A 159 -6.10 -25.57 1.75
N ASP A 160 -5.42 -26.17 2.72
CA ASP A 160 -6.05 -26.64 3.97
C ASP A 160 -5.61 -25.81 5.18
N LEU A 161 -6.31 -25.94 6.30
CA LEU A 161 -5.83 -25.38 7.58
C LEU A 161 -4.65 -26.18 8.13
N ALA A 162 -4.66 -27.49 7.97
CA ALA A 162 -3.61 -28.39 8.44
C ALA A 162 -3.35 -29.50 7.42
N ALA A 163 -2.14 -30.05 7.42
CA ALA A 163 -1.75 -31.10 6.47
C ALA A 163 -2.61 -32.38 6.60
N SER A 164 -3.22 -32.61 7.76
CA SER A 164 -4.18 -33.71 7.97
C SER A 164 -5.46 -33.57 7.15
N GLY A 165 -5.82 -32.36 6.71
CA GLY A 165 -6.96 -32.06 5.84
C GLY A 165 -6.97 -32.94 4.59
N TRP A 166 -5.79 -33.14 3.99
CA TRP A 166 -5.59 -33.99 2.81
C TRP A 166 -6.25 -35.38 2.92
N ARG A 167 -5.97 -36.11 4.00
CA ARG A 167 -6.57 -37.45 4.23
C ARG A 167 -7.98 -37.35 4.80
N ALA A 168 -8.24 -36.35 5.65
CA ALA A 168 -9.56 -36.17 6.28
C ALA A 168 -10.65 -35.93 5.23
N HIS A 169 -10.33 -35.18 4.17
CA HIS A 169 -11.21 -34.93 3.03
C HIS A 169 -11.10 -35.98 1.91
N LYS A 170 -10.30 -37.04 2.13
CA LYS A 170 -10.08 -38.16 1.19
C LYS A 170 -9.49 -37.71 -0.16
N HIS A 171 -8.66 -36.65 -0.17
CA HIS A 171 -7.98 -36.18 -1.37
C HIS A 171 -6.93 -37.17 -1.87
N ASP A 172 -6.32 -37.95 -0.97
CA ASP A 172 -5.36 -39.00 -1.27
C ASP A 172 -5.91 -40.14 -2.14
N VAL A 173 -7.20 -40.45 -2.00
CA VAL A 173 -7.87 -41.51 -2.78
C VAL A 173 -8.77 -40.96 -3.90
N ASN A 174 -8.91 -39.64 -4.00
CA ASN A 174 -9.78 -39.01 -4.99
C ASN A 174 -8.99 -38.67 -6.27
N PRO A 175 -9.32 -39.27 -7.43
CA PRO A 175 -8.61 -39.02 -8.69
C PRO A 175 -8.59 -37.56 -9.15
N HIS A 176 -9.52 -36.72 -8.68
CA HIS A 176 -9.54 -35.29 -9.00
C HIS A 176 -8.34 -34.52 -8.43
N PHE A 177 -7.67 -35.06 -7.40
CA PHE A 177 -6.56 -34.41 -6.70
C PHE A 177 -5.18 -34.90 -7.13
N ARG A 178 -5.11 -35.84 -8.09
CA ARG A 178 -3.85 -36.43 -8.58
C ARG A 178 -2.88 -35.43 -9.21
N ALA A 179 -3.40 -34.29 -9.66
CA ALA A 179 -2.62 -33.23 -10.30
C ALA A 179 -2.12 -32.19 -9.29
N VAL A 180 -2.43 -32.33 -7.99
CA VAL A 180 -1.94 -31.42 -6.95
C VAL A 180 -0.43 -31.59 -6.79
N VAL A 181 0.30 -30.51 -7.02
CA VAL A 181 1.76 -30.45 -6.93
C VAL A 181 2.25 -29.71 -5.68
N LEU A 182 1.36 -28.97 -5.03
CA LEU A 182 1.66 -28.20 -3.83
C LEU A 182 0.47 -28.21 -2.88
N HIS A 183 0.74 -28.57 -1.63
CA HIS A 183 -0.23 -28.49 -0.54
C HIS A 183 0.11 -27.27 0.34
N VAL A 184 -0.76 -26.28 0.36
CA VAL A 184 -0.60 -25.06 1.16
C VAL A 184 -1.39 -25.22 2.44
N VAL A 185 -0.75 -24.99 3.58
CA VAL A 185 -1.37 -25.14 4.89
C VAL A 185 -1.20 -23.87 5.73
N TRP A 186 -2.09 -23.64 6.69
CA TRP A 186 -1.89 -22.57 7.67
C TRP A 186 -0.66 -22.87 8.52
N GLU A 187 -0.66 -24.03 9.18
CA GLU A 187 0.45 -24.53 9.98
C GLU A 187 0.57 -26.06 9.88
N GLY A 188 1.78 -26.58 10.12
CA GLY A 188 2.04 -28.01 10.15
C GLY A 188 3.25 -28.44 9.32
N THR A 189 3.51 -29.74 9.33
CA THR A 189 4.57 -30.42 8.58
C THR A 189 3.98 -31.23 7.43
N SER A 190 4.82 -31.76 6.54
CA SER A 190 4.33 -32.65 5.47
C SER A 190 3.77 -33.95 6.08
N ALA A 191 2.47 -34.20 5.87
CA ALA A 191 1.78 -35.43 6.27
C ALA A 191 1.16 -36.19 5.07
N SER A 192 1.10 -35.54 3.91
CA SER A 192 0.44 -36.02 2.68
C SER A 192 1.42 -36.60 1.65
N GLY A 193 2.74 -36.53 1.87
CA GLY A 193 3.76 -36.92 0.89
C GLY A 193 3.91 -35.93 -0.28
N LEU A 194 3.13 -34.84 -0.26
CA LEU A 194 3.24 -33.73 -1.21
C LEU A 194 4.21 -32.66 -0.68
N PRO A 195 4.82 -31.87 -1.58
CA PRO A 195 5.42 -30.60 -1.21
C PRO A 195 4.43 -29.76 -0.39
N THR A 196 4.77 -29.45 0.86
CA THR A 196 3.88 -28.70 1.78
C THR A 196 4.46 -27.33 2.10
N LEU A 197 3.68 -26.27 1.92
CA LEU A 197 4.04 -24.89 2.24
C LEU A 197 3.18 -24.37 3.39
N ALA A 198 3.80 -24.02 4.52
CA ALA A 198 3.11 -23.41 5.66
C ALA A 198 3.11 -21.86 5.56
N LEU A 199 1.93 -21.24 5.69
CA LEU A 199 1.77 -19.79 5.49
C LEU A 199 1.85 -18.93 6.76
N LYS A 200 1.62 -19.50 7.96
CA LYS A 200 1.49 -18.73 9.23
C LYS A 200 2.60 -17.69 9.44
N SER A 201 3.84 -18.01 9.08
CA SER A 201 5.01 -17.12 9.25
C SER A 201 5.46 -16.42 7.96
N ARG A 202 4.71 -16.54 6.87
CA ARG A 202 5.11 -16.12 5.51
C ARG A 202 4.15 -15.12 4.87
N LEU A 203 3.28 -14.49 5.64
CA LEU A 203 2.34 -13.47 5.14
C LEU A 203 3.05 -12.13 4.88
N ASP A 204 2.60 -11.38 3.86
CA ASP A 204 3.13 -10.04 3.55
C ASP A 204 2.52 -8.91 4.40
N ALA A 205 1.47 -9.23 5.15
CA ALA A 205 0.83 -8.38 6.14
C ALA A 205 0.19 -9.26 7.23
N PRO A 206 -0.08 -8.72 8.44
CA PRO A 206 -0.79 -9.45 9.49
C PRO A 206 -2.15 -9.97 9.02
N LEU A 207 -2.57 -11.13 9.51
CA LEU A 207 -3.77 -11.84 9.05
C LEU A 207 -5.05 -10.98 9.16
N GLY A 208 -5.15 -10.13 10.18
CA GLY A 208 -6.24 -9.14 10.32
C GLY A 208 -6.32 -8.15 9.15
N GLU A 209 -5.19 -7.62 8.65
CA GLU A 209 -5.20 -6.74 7.46
C GLU A 209 -5.67 -7.49 6.21
N LEU A 210 -5.27 -8.76 6.09
CA LEU A 210 -5.66 -9.60 4.95
C LEU A 210 -7.15 -9.95 5.03
N ALA A 211 -7.66 -10.17 6.24
CA ALA A 211 -9.08 -10.36 6.50
C ALA A 211 -9.90 -9.10 6.17
N GLU A 212 -9.42 -7.89 6.48
CA GLU A 212 -10.05 -6.65 6.02
C GLU A 212 -10.03 -6.53 4.49
N TRP A 213 -8.89 -6.86 3.87
CA TRP A 213 -8.68 -6.73 2.43
C TRP A 213 -9.58 -7.67 1.63
N PHE A 214 -9.69 -8.93 2.07
CA PHE A 214 -10.48 -9.96 1.39
C PHE A 214 -11.89 -10.10 1.94
N GLY A 215 -12.16 -9.54 3.12
CA GLY A 215 -13.43 -9.51 3.81
C GLY A 215 -14.56 -9.04 2.91
N GLY A 216 -15.39 -9.99 2.50
CA GLY A 216 -16.62 -9.78 1.74
C GLY A 216 -17.22 -11.13 1.42
N ASP A 217 -17.62 -11.81 2.49
CA ASP A 217 -18.92 -12.46 2.60
C ASP A 217 -19.09 -12.88 4.07
N GLY A 218 -19.99 -12.19 4.77
CA GLY A 218 -20.16 -12.37 6.21
C GLY A 218 -21.13 -11.37 6.82
N ALA A 219 -22.40 -11.57 6.50
CA ALA A 219 -23.60 -11.13 7.21
C ALA A 219 -23.74 -9.62 7.55
N THR A 220 -24.66 -8.97 6.85
CA THR A 220 -25.58 -8.02 7.47
C THR A 220 -26.18 -8.69 8.72
N ARG A 221 -25.90 -8.17 9.90
CA ARG A 221 -26.74 -8.40 11.08
C ARG A 221 -27.24 -7.04 11.55
N SER A 222 -28.54 -6.87 11.41
CA SER A 222 -29.34 -5.74 11.89
C SER A 222 -29.24 -5.57 13.41
N GLY A 223 -29.31 -4.32 13.88
CA GLY A 223 -29.78 -3.92 15.21
C GLY A 223 -28.77 -3.83 16.36
N GLU A 224 -27.86 -4.80 16.52
CA GLU A 224 -27.08 -4.98 17.77
C GLU A 224 -25.55 -5.03 17.55
N LEU A 225 -25.01 -4.31 16.56
CA LEU A 225 -23.57 -4.32 16.26
C LEU A 225 -22.75 -3.35 17.10
N ALA A 226 -23.38 -2.49 17.89
CA ALA A 226 -22.70 -1.51 18.74
C ALA A 226 -21.80 -2.23 19.76
N GLY A 227 -20.50 -1.93 19.73
CA GLY A 227 -19.54 -2.42 20.69
C GLY A 227 -19.66 -1.69 22.03
N LYS A 228 -19.15 -2.31 23.10
CA LYS A 228 -19.10 -1.71 24.45
C LYS A 228 -18.30 -0.39 24.50
N CYS A 229 -17.51 -0.08 23.48
CA CYS A 229 -16.78 1.18 23.34
C CYS A 229 -17.65 2.36 22.91
N CYS A 230 -18.87 2.13 22.40
CA CYS A 230 -19.76 3.19 21.91
C CYS A 230 -20.04 4.25 23.00
N GLY A 231 -20.48 3.83 24.19
CA GLY A 231 -20.73 4.73 25.31
C GLY A 231 -19.50 5.54 25.73
N PRO A 232 -18.36 4.90 26.06
CA PRO A 232 -17.11 5.60 26.38
C PRO A 232 -16.65 6.58 25.30
N LEU A 233 -16.71 6.20 24.01
CA LEU A 233 -16.31 7.08 22.91
C LEU A 233 -17.24 8.29 22.76
N HIS A 234 -18.54 8.13 23.00
CA HIS A 234 -19.49 9.26 23.00
C HIS A 234 -19.34 10.17 24.21
N ALA A 235 -18.85 9.65 25.34
CA ALA A 235 -18.62 10.43 26.55
C ALA A 235 -17.36 11.31 26.46
N LEU A 236 -16.42 10.99 25.58
CA LEU A 236 -15.22 11.79 25.38
C LEU A 236 -15.52 13.19 24.83
N PRO A 237 -14.84 14.23 25.33
CA PRO A 237 -14.78 15.52 24.66
C PRO A 237 -14.32 15.37 23.20
N ARG A 238 -14.90 16.16 22.30
CA ARG A 238 -14.63 16.01 20.85
C ARG A 238 -13.14 16.10 20.50
N ALA A 239 -12.40 17.01 21.13
CA ALA A 239 -10.97 17.19 20.90
C ALA A 239 -10.15 15.95 21.30
N GLU A 240 -10.57 15.24 22.34
CA GLU A 240 -9.90 14.03 22.83
C GLU A 240 -10.17 12.84 21.91
N LEU A 241 -11.41 12.69 21.44
CA LEU A 241 -11.75 11.70 20.42
C LEU A 241 -10.96 11.94 19.12
N ASP A 242 -10.89 13.19 18.66
CA ASP A 242 -10.08 13.55 17.49
C ASP A 242 -8.60 13.20 17.72
N ALA A 243 -8.05 13.50 18.90
CA ALA A 243 -6.66 13.17 19.25
C ALA A 243 -6.39 11.65 19.24
N ILE A 244 -7.27 10.84 19.82
CA ILE A 244 -7.15 9.38 19.81
C ILE A 244 -7.16 8.85 18.37
N LEU A 245 -8.12 9.29 17.55
CA LEU A 245 -8.21 8.83 16.16
C LEU A 245 -7.01 9.29 15.33
N GLN A 246 -6.48 10.49 15.57
CA GLN A 246 -5.25 10.95 14.92
C GLN A 246 -4.05 10.09 15.31
N GLN A 247 -3.86 9.79 16.60
CA GLN A 247 -2.78 8.90 17.04
C GLN A 247 -2.92 7.50 16.42
N ALA A 248 -4.14 6.95 16.39
CA ALA A 248 -4.41 5.67 15.72
C ALA A 248 -4.10 5.74 14.21
N ALA A 249 -4.45 6.84 13.54
CA ALA A 249 -4.17 7.04 12.14
C ALA A 249 -2.66 7.09 11.84
N LEU A 250 -1.88 7.74 12.71
CA LEU A 250 -0.41 7.77 12.63
C LEU A 250 0.20 6.39 12.83
N ILE A 251 -0.31 5.59 13.77
CA ILE A 251 0.11 4.18 13.91
C ILE A 251 -0.16 3.41 12.61
N ARG A 252 -1.33 3.58 11.99
CA ARG A 252 -1.64 2.92 10.71
C ARG A 252 -0.69 3.34 9.59
N LEU A 253 -0.38 4.65 9.50
CA LEU A 253 0.62 5.18 8.56
C LEU A 253 1.98 4.50 8.76
N GLN A 254 2.46 4.46 10.02
CA GLN A 254 3.76 3.90 10.38
C GLN A 254 3.85 2.40 10.08
N LEU A 255 2.78 1.62 10.36
CA LEU A 255 2.74 0.20 10.03
C LEU A 255 2.82 -0.05 8.52
N LYS A 256 2.05 0.71 7.73
CA LYS A 256 2.11 0.64 6.26
C LYS A 256 3.49 1.03 5.73
N ALA A 257 4.06 2.10 6.27
CA ALA A 257 5.38 2.55 5.91
C ALA A 257 6.46 1.52 6.27
N ALA A 258 6.33 0.81 7.39
CA ALA A 258 7.23 -0.27 7.77
C ALA A 258 7.18 -1.45 6.78
N HIS A 259 5.98 -1.84 6.32
CA HIS A 259 5.83 -2.87 5.28
C HIS A 259 6.47 -2.44 3.95
N ILE A 260 6.23 -1.19 3.53
CA ILE A 260 6.84 -0.64 2.31
C ILE A 260 8.36 -0.57 2.46
N ALA A 261 8.89 -0.13 3.59
CA ALA A 261 10.33 -0.10 3.86
C ALA A 261 10.93 -1.51 3.85
N ALA A 262 10.22 -2.50 4.38
CA ALA A 262 10.65 -3.90 4.31
C ALA A 262 10.71 -4.41 2.88
N ARG A 263 9.70 -4.09 2.06
CA ARG A 263 9.72 -4.43 0.64
C ARG A 263 10.82 -3.70 -0.11
N ALA A 264 11.02 -2.41 0.15
CA ALA A 264 12.05 -1.60 -0.48
C ALA A 264 13.48 -2.11 -0.20
N ARG A 265 13.73 -2.75 0.95
CA ARG A 265 15.02 -3.42 1.22
C ARG A 265 15.29 -4.62 0.31
N GLN A 266 14.26 -5.25 -0.24
CA GLN A 266 14.37 -6.42 -1.11
C GLN A 266 14.48 -6.02 -2.59
N VAL A 267 13.65 -5.06 -3.03
CA VAL A 267 13.49 -4.75 -4.47
C VAL A 267 13.89 -3.33 -4.86
N GLY A 268 14.31 -2.49 -3.89
CA GLY A 268 14.54 -1.07 -4.10
C GLY A 268 13.29 -0.21 -3.92
N TRP A 269 13.50 1.10 -3.76
CA TRP A 269 12.43 2.05 -3.45
C TRP A 269 11.44 2.24 -4.60
N ASP A 270 11.94 2.27 -5.84
CA ASP A 270 11.17 2.48 -7.06
C ASP A 270 10.23 1.30 -7.30
N CYS A 271 10.75 0.07 -7.29
CA CYS A 271 9.95 -1.14 -7.42
C CYS A 271 8.90 -1.26 -6.30
N ALA A 272 9.25 -0.93 -5.05
CA ALA A 272 8.30 -0.94 -3.95
C ALA A 272 7.16 0.09 -4.14
N LEU A 273 7.44 1.26 -4.73
CA LEU A 273 6.43 2.24 -5.10
C LEU A 273 5.52 1.68 -6.21
N TRP A 274 6.10 1.11 -7.28
CA TRP A 274 5.34 0.56 -8.39
C TRP A 274 4.42 -0.58 -7.96
N GLU A 275 4.93 -1.52 -7.16
CA GLU A 275 4.12 -2.60 -6.58
C GLU A 275 2.94 -2.06 -5.79
N GLY A 276 3.15 -1.02 -4.97
CA GLY A 276 2.09 -0.37 -4.20
C GLY A 276 1.06 0.34 -5.08
N LEU A 277 1.51 1.11 -6.07
CA LEU A 277 0.63 1.86 -6.99
C LEU A 277 -0.24 0.91 -7.80
N PHE A 278 0.34 -0.12 -8.42
CA PHE A 278 -0.42 -1.11 -9.20
C PHE A 278 -1.36 -1.91 -8.31
N THR A 279 -0.90 -2.34 -7.13
CA THR A 279 -1.76 -3.02 -6.15
C THR A 279 -3.01 -2.20 -5.84
N ALA A 280 -2.87 -0.89 -5.59
CA ALA A 280 -4.00 0.00 -5.34
C ALA A 280 -4.89 0.21 -6.57
N LEU A 281 -4.33 0.17 -7.79
CA LEU A 281 -5.11 0.19 -9.04
C LEU A 281 -5.91 -1.11 -9.28
N GLY A 282 -5.56 -2.20 -8.59
CA GLY A 282 -6.26 -3.49 -8.63
C GLY A 282 -7.55 -3.56 -7.82
N TYR A 283 -7.87 -2.54 -7.02
CA TYR A 283 -9.01 -2.56 -6.08
C TYR A 283 -8.94 -3.81 -5.19
N LYS A 284 -10.09 -4.34 -4.76
CA LYS A 284 -10.16 -5.59 -4.00
C LYS A 284 -9.84 -6.82 -4.85
N HIS A 285 -10.33 -6.87 -6.10
CA HIS A 285 -10.40 -8.12 -6.86
C HIS A 285 -9.21 -8.40 -7.77
N ASN A 286 -8.48 -7.37 -8.20
CA ASN A 286 -7.39 -7.48 -9.18
C ASN A 286 -6.05 -7.07 -8.59
N VAL A 287 -5.88 -7.18 -7.27
CA VAL A 287 -4.64 -6.88 -6.52
C VAL A 287 -3.46 -7.63 -7.09
N TRP A 288 -3.58 -8.96 -7.13
CA TRP A 288 -2.50 -9.84 -7.55
C TRP A 288 -2.07 -9.63 -9.01
N PRO A 289 -2.98 -9.69 -9.99
CA PRO A 289 -2.54 -9.54 -11.38
C PRO A 289 -1.93 -8.15 -11.62
N MET A 290 -2.43 -7.09 -10.96
CA MET A 290 -1.78 -5.78 -11.02
C MET A 290 -0.40 -5.77 -10.38
N ARG A 291 -0.24 -6.30 -9.16
CA ARG A 291 1.06 -6.36 -8.50
C ARG A 291 2.08 -7.15 -9.32
N ARG A 292 1.65 -8.27 -9.91
CA ARG A 292 2.52 -9.09 -10.76
C ARG A 292 3.01 -8.33 -11.99
N LEU A 293 2.15 -7.50 -12.59
CA LEU A 293 2.56 -6.61 -13.68
C LEU A 293 3.55 -5.53 -13.23
N ALA A 294 3.42 -5.00 -12.01
CA ALA A 294 4.42 -4.07 -11.46
C ALA A 294 5.78 -4.74 -11.21
N GLU A 295 5.79 -5.98 -10.70
CA GLU A 295 7.03 -6.75 -10.55
C GLU A 295 7.73 -6.91 -11.91
N LEU A 296 6.99 -7.26 -12.97
CA LEU A 296 7.54 -7.38 -14.33
C LEU A 296 8.02 -6.01 -14.87
N ALA A 297 7.25 -4.95 -14.67
CA ALA A 297 7.64 -3.60 -15.09
C ALA A 297 8.93 -3.15 -14.39
N GLY A 298 9.11 -3.48 -13.11
CA GLY A 298 10.34 -3.18 -12.36
C GLY A 298 11.58 -3.93 -12.85
N THR A 299 11.41 -5.03 -13.60
CA THR A 299 12.52 -5.75 -14.25
C THR A 299 12.85 -5.26 -15.66
N THR A 300 12.03 -4.37 -16.22
CA THR A 300 12.26 -3.80 -17.56
C THR A 300 13.35 -2.74 -17.47
N THR A 301 14.43 -2.91 -18.23
CA THR A 301 15.57 -1.98 -18.24
C THR A 301 15.58 -1.10 -19.49
N GLU A 302 14.90 -1.52 -20.55
CA GLU A 302 14.76 -0.71 -21.76
C GLU A 302 13.81 0.48 -21.57
N PRO A 303 14.17 1.67 -22.07
CA PRO A 303 13.24 2.79 -22.10
C PRO A 303 12.14 2.52 -23.14
N LEU A 304 10.89 2.66 -22.74
CA LEU A 304 9.72 2.45 -23.60
C LEU A 304 8.90 3.73 -23.70
N CYS A 305 8.40 4.01 -24.91
CA CYS A 305 7.39 5.04 -25.11
C CYS A 305 6.03 4.60 -24.54
N LEU A 306 5.08 5.53 -24.45
CA LEU A 306 3.72 5.27 -23.94
C LEU A 306 3.03 4.12 -24.68
N GLU A 307 3.05 4.13 -26.02
CA GLU A 307 2.37 3.09 -26.81
C GLU A 307 3.00 1.70 -26.56
N ALA A 308 4.31 1.62 -26.42
CA ALA A 308 5.01 0.36 -26.09
C ALA A 308 4.67 -0.13 -24.67
N TRP A 309 4.60 0.76 -23.67
CA TRP A 309 4.14 0.39 -22.33
C TRP A 309 2.67 -0.08 -22.32
N GLN A 310 1.79 0.61 -23.05
CA GLN A 310 0.40 0.18 -23.18
C GLN A 310 0.30 -1.20 -23.84
N ALA A 311 1.05 -1.45 -24.92
CA ALA A 311 1.08 -2.75 -25.59
C ALA A 311 1.59 -3.84 -24.64
N ARG A 312 2.71 -3.58 -23.95
CA ARG A 312 3.35 -4.56 -23.06
C ARG A 312 2.52 -4.88 -21.83
N LEU A 313 1.95 -3.87 -21.14
CA LEU A 313 1.09 -4.12 -19.98
C LEU A 313 -0.20 -4.84 -20.36
N THR A 314 -0.85 -4.45 -21.47
CA THR A 314 -2.08 -5.13 -21.93
C THR A 314 -1.77 -6.54 -22.45
N GLY A 315 -0.61 -6.74 -23.06
CA GLY A 315 -0.08 -8.03 -23.46
C GLY A 315 0.21 -8.97 -22.31
N TRP A 316 1.08 -8.57 -21.37
CA TRP A 316 1.38 -9.32 -20.16
C TRP A 316 0.13 -9.62 -19.33
N SER A 317 -0.88 -8.76 -19.36
CA SER A 317 -2.14 -9.05 -18.66
C SER A 317 -2.94 -10.20 -19.27
N GLY A 318 -2.66 -10.60 -20.51
CA GLY A 318 -3.49 -11.55 -21.27
C GLY A 318 -4.90 -11.05 -21.57
N LEU A 319 -5.15 -9.75 -21.41
CA LEU A 319 -6.43 -9.10 -21.70
C LEU A 319 -6.52 -8.50 -23.10
N LEU A 320 -5.38 -8.38 -23.81
CA LEU A 320 -5.38 -8.00 -25.22
C LEU A 320 -5.90 -9.18 -26.07
N PRO A 321 -6.98 -9.00 -26.86
CA PRO A 321 -7.56 -10.09 -27.64
C PRO A 321 -6.63 -10.50 -28.79
N ALA A 322 -6.63 -11.81 -29.11
CA ALA A 322 -5.87 -12.35 -30.25
C ALA A 322 -6.33 -11.76 -31.58
N GLU A 323 -7.63 -11.51 -31.72
CA GLU A 323 -8.21 -10.81 -32.86
C GLU A 323 -8.45 -9.34 -32.55
N LEU A 324 -8.08 -8.47 -33.49
CA LEU A 324 -8.31 -7.04 -33.39
C LEU A 324 -9.82 -6.72 -33.35
N PRO A 325 -10.28 -5.94 -32.35
CA PRO A 325 -11.65 -5.46 -32.33
C PRO A 325 -11.99 -4.65 -33.58
N ARG A 326 -13.21 -4.83 -34.10
CA ARG A 326 -13.73 -3.97 -35.18
C ARG A 326 -13.84 -2.55 -34.65
N SER A 327 -13.19 -1.62 -35.34
CA SER A 327 -13.21 -0.19 -35.05
C SER A 327 -13.01 0.62 -36.33
N GLN A 328 -13.16 1.94 -36.27
CA GLN A 328 -13.01 2.83 -37.42
C GLN A 328 -12.14 4.06 -37.07
N GLY A 329 -11.54 4.67 -38.09
CA GLY A 329 -10.75 5.89 -37.94
C GLY A 329 -9.56 5.73 -36.99
N ALA A 330 -9.29 6.78 -36.21
CA ALA A 330 -8.16 6.83 -35.27
C ALA A 330 -8.17 5.70 -34.22
N ASP A 331 -9.34 5.24 -33.80
CA ASP A 331 -9.46 4.13 -32.85
C ASP A 331 -8.95 2.81 -33.47
N ALA A 332 -9.19 2.58 -34.76
CA ALA A 332 -8.69 1.41 -35.47
C ALA A 332 -7.16 1.44 -35.63
N GLU A 333 -6.59 2.61 -35.90
CA GLU A 333 -5.14 2.81 -36.00
C GLU A 333 -4.46 2.57 -34.65
N TYR A 334 -5.01 3.12 -33.57
CA TYR A 334 -4.51 2.89 -32.21
C TYR A 334 -4.50 1.40 -31.86
N LEU A 335 -5.64 0.71 -32.05
CA LEU A 335 -5.75 -0.71 -31.76
C LEU A 335 -4.78 -1.54 -32.60
N ARG A 336 -4.62 -1.22 -33.89
CA ARG A 336 -3.65 -1.87 -34.79
C ARG A 336 -2.22 -1.73 -34.28
N ARG A 337 -1.78 -0.50 -33.95
CA ARG A 337 -0.43 -0.27 -33.42
C ARG A 337 -0.19 -0.99 -32.09
N LEU A 338 -1.17 -0.96 -31.19
CA LEU A 338 -1.13 -1.67 -29.91
C LEU A 338 -0.94 -3.18 -30.13
N TRP A 339 -1.72 -3.77 -31.04
CA TRP A 339 -1.67 -5.19 -31.37
C TRP A 339 -0.36 -5.58 -32.06
N ASP A 340 0.05 -4.85 -33.10
CA ASP A 340 1.28 -5.13 -33.85
C ASP A 340 2.51 -5.05 -32.95
N THR A 341 2.55 -4.08 -32.02
CA THR A 341 3.64 -3.92 -31.06
C THR A 341 3.72 -5.11 -30.11
N TRP A 342 2.59 -5.53 -29.53
CA TRP A 342 2.58 -6.68 -28.62
C TRP A 342 2.94 -7.98 -29.33
N TRP A 343 2.36 -8.23 -30.51
CA TRP A 343 2.53 -9.53 -31.18
C TRP A 343 3.96 -9.78 -31.65
N ARG A 344 4.73 -8.72 -31.94
CA ARG A 344 6.18 -8.82 -32.23
C ARG A 344 7.02 -9.26 -31.02
N GLU A 345 6.56 -8.99 -29.81
CA GLU A 345 7.31 -9.29 -28.58
C GLU A 345 6.72 -10.47 -27.79
N ARG A 346 5.51 -10.94 -28.14
CA ARG A 346 4.76 -11.94 -27.37
C ARG A 346 5.59 -13.19 -27.06
N GLU A 347 6.31 -13.72 -28.05
CA GLU A 347 7.13 -14.93 -27.90
C GLU A 347 8.21 -14.78 -26.83
N ARG A 348 8.80 -13.58 -26.69
CA ARG A 348 9.80 -13.27 -25.65
C ARG A 348 9.23 -13.37 -24.24
N PHE A 349 7.91 -13.20 -24.09
CA PHE A 349 7.25 -13.08 -22.79
C PHE A 349 6.24 -14.20 -22.50
N ASP A 350 6.22 -15.28 -23.29
CA ASP A 350 5.18 -16.32 -23.21
C ASP A 350 4.98 -16.89 -21.79
N GLU A 351 6.07 -17.07 -21.04
CA GLU A 351 6.07 -17.59 -19.67
C GLU A 351 5.50 -16.63 -18.61
N VAL A 352 5.41 -15.33 -18.91
CA VAL A 352 4.96 -14.31 -17.95
C VAL A 352 3.59 -13.71 -18.30
N ILE A 353 2.98 -14.15 -19.40
CA ILE A 353 1.63 -13.73 -19.78
C ILE A 353 0.65 -14.26 -18.75
N LEU A 354 -0.05 -13.34 -18.10
CA LEU A 354 -1.09 -13.66 -17.15
C LEU A 354 -2.29 -14.24 -17.89
N PRO A 355 -2.87 -15.32 -17.36
CA PRO A 355 -4.07 -15.86 -17.96
C PRO A 355 -5.30 -15.02 -17.66
N ARG A 356 -6.26 -15.03 -18.59
CA ARG A 356 -7.50 -14.24 -18.49
C ARG A 356 -8.27 -14.47 -17.19
N ALA A 357 -8.28 -15.70 -16.67
CA ALA A 357 -9.01 -16.06 -15.45
C ALA A 357 -8.37 -15.52 -14.15
N ALA A 358 -7.13 -15.01 -14.19
CA ALA A 358 -6.55 -14.25 -13.08
C ALA A 358 -7.25 -12.90 -12.85
N TRP A 359 -8.05 -12.42 -13.82
CA TRP A 359 -8.74 -11.13 -13.77
C TRP A 359 -10.22 -11.26 -13.49
N ARG A 360 -10.69 -10.59 -12.44
CA ARG A 360 -12.11 -10.36 -12.18
C ARG A 360 -12.59 -9.16 -12.99
N MET A 361 -13.34 -9.43 -14.06
CA MET A 361 -13.87 -8.38 -14.96
C MET A 361 -15.37 -8.09 -14.75
N SER A 362 -16.10 -8.98 -14.07
CA SER A 362 -17.53 -8.82 -13.75
C SER A 362 -17.75 -8.01 -12.48
N GLY A 363 -18.82 -7.21 -12.42
CA GLY A 363 -19.19 -6.45 -11.22
C GLY A 363 -18.31 -5.22 -10.96
N LEU A 364 -17.52 -4.81 -11.94
CA LEU A 364 -16.70 -3.60 -11.88
C LEU A 364 -17.47 -2.38 -12.39
N ARG A 365 -17.29 -1.24 -11.72
CA ARG A 365 -17.69 0.06 -12.30
C ARG A 365 -16.89 0.28 -13.61
N PRO A 366 -17.48 0.86 -14.67
CA PRO A 366 -16.78 1.07 -15.94
C PRO A 366 -15.44 1.82 -15.84
N ALA A 367 -15.34 2.80 -14.95
CA ALA A 367 -14.08 3.52 -14.70
C ALA A 367 -12.98 2.66 -14.07
N ASN A 368 -13.32 1.51 -13.49
CA ASN A 368 -12.40 0.63 -12.75
C ASN A 368 -11.94 -0.57 -13.58
N GLN A 369 -12.21 -0.57 -14.89
CA GLN A 369 -11.78 -1.63 -15.79
C GLN A 369 -10.25 -1.78 -15.78
N PRO A 370 -9.71 -3.01 -15.61
CA PRO A 370 -8.27 -3.23 -15.49
C PRO A 370 -7.45 -2.66 -16.65
N LEU A 371 -7.88 -2.84 -17.90
CA LEU A 371 -7.19 -2.29 -19.06
C LEU A 371 -7.04 -0.76 -19.00
N ARG A 372 -8.07 -0.05 -18.52
CA ARG A 372 -8.01 1.42 -18.33
C ARG A 372 -7.04 1.81 -17.21
N ARG A 373 -6.92 0.97 -16.17
CA ARG A 373 -5.97 1.18 -15.07
C ARG A 373 -4.53 0.87 -15.52
N LEU A 374 -4.33 -0.10 -16.40
CA LEU A 374 -3.05 -0.36 -17.05
C LEU A 374 -2.64 0.79 -17.97
N ALA A 375 -3.59 1.40 -18.69
CA ALA A 375 -3.31 2.60 -19.48
C ALA A 375 -2.82 3.76 -18.60
N LEU A 376 -3.46 4.00 -17.45
CA LEU A 376 -2.99 4.99 -16.47
C LEU A 376 -1.57 4.69 -15.98
N ALA A 377 -1.30 3.42 -15.63
CA ALA A 377 0.02 3.02 -15.20
C ALA A 377 1.09 3.13 -16.30
N ALA A 378 0.73 2.90 -17.57
CA ALA A 378 1.61 3.09 -18.71
C ALA A 378 2.06 4.55 -18.86
N HIS A 379 1.17 5.52 -18.60
CA HIS A 379 1.53 6.94 -18.56
C HIS A 379 2.58 7.23 -17.49
N TRP A 380 2.43 6.66 -16.31
CA TRP A 380 3.38 6.83 -15.22
C TRP A 380 4.75 6.21 -15.51
N LEU A 381 4.77 5.01 -16.08
CA LEU A 381 6.01 4.33 -16.46
C LEU A 381 6.71 5.04 -17.62
N ALA A 382 5.97 5.48 -18.63
CA ALA A 382 6.51 6.17 -19.80
C ALA A 382 7.09 7.54 -19.47
N SER A 383 6.65 8.20 -18.39
CA SER A 383 7.24 9.48 -17.98
C SER A 383 8.68 9.32 -17.46
N GLY A 384 9.03 8.14 -16.93
CA GLY A 384 10.37 7.82 -16.41
C GLY A 384 10.81 8.64 -15.17
N ASP A 385 10.01 9.60 -14.72
CA ASP A 385 10.39 10.59 -13.71
C ASP A 385 9.38 10.73 -12.56
N LEU A 386 8.36 9.85 -12.48
CA LEU A 386 7.27 9.96 -11.50
C LEU A 386 7.79 10.06 -10.07
N LEU A 387 8.78 9.24 -9.70
CA LEU A 387 9.37 9.25 -8.36
C LEU A 387 9.96 10.62 -8.03
N ALA A 388 10.77 11.16 -8.92
CA ALA A 388 11.37 12.49 -8.75
C ALA A 388 10.29 13.59 -8.71
N ARG A 389 9.22 13.47 -9.50
CA ARG A 389 8.06 14.38 -9.44
C ARG A 389 7.35 14.31 -8.09
N LEU A 390 7.12 13.11 -7.55
CA LEU A 390 6.51 12.92 -6.23
C LEU A 390 7.37 13.51 -5.12
N GLU A 391 8.69 13.34 -5.18
CA GLU A 391 9.62 13.93 -4.20
C GLU A 391 9.61 15.45 -4.27
N ARG A 392 9.62 16.05 -5.47
CA ARG A 392 9.47 17.51 -5.64
C ARG A 392 8.12 18.01 -5.14
N TRP A 393 7.03 17.29 -5.44
CA TRP A 393 5.70 17.61 -4.92
C TRP A 393 5.66 17.55 -3.39
N PHE A 394 6.39 16.61 -2.80
CA PHE A 394 6.45 16.43 -1.37
C PHE A 394 7.21 17.56 -0.66
N THR A 395 8.28 18.08 -1.27
CA THR A 395 9.07 19.19 -0.70
C THR A 395 8.50 20.58 -1.03
N ARG A 396 7.56 20.69 -1.97
CA ARG A 396 6.84 21.94 -2.25
C ARG A 396 5.92 22.35 -1.10
N ASP A 397 5.83 23.64 -0.84
CA ASP A 397 4.82 24.19 0.07
C ASP A 397 3.45 24.25 -0.63
N VAL A 398 2.48 23.54 -0.07
CA VAL A 398 1.13 23.40 -0.60
C VAL A 398 0.16 23.54 0.56
N THR A 399 -0.89 24.34 0.38
CA THR A 399 -1.92 24.52 1.41
C THR A 399 -2.81 23.28 1.51
N THR A 400 -3.39 23.02 2.68
CA THR A 400 -4.32 21.89 2.89
C THR A 400 -5.45 21.85 1.86
N ALA A 401 -6.02 23.02 1.52
CA ALA A 401 -7.10 23.13 0.54
C ALA A 401 -6.71 22.72 -0.89
N THR A 402 -5.43 22.82 -1.24
CA THR A 402 -4.94 22.50 -2.59
C THR A 402 -4.14 21.21 -2.66
N LEU A 403 -3.89 20.56 -1.52
CA LEU A 403 -3.04 19.39 -1.40
C LEU A 403 -3.49 18.24 -2.30
N ALA A 404 -4.75 17.81 -2.20
CA ALA A 404 -5.28 16.73 -3.03
C ALA A 404 -5.24 17.10 -4.52
N ARG A 405 -5.73 18.28 -4.89
CA ARG A 405 -5.71 18.77 -6.28
C ARG A 405 -4.30 18.80 -6.86
N SER A 406 -3.31 19.26 -6.11
CA SER A 406 -1.91 19.31 -6.57
C SER A 406 -1.32 17.92 -6.84
N LEU A 407 -1.73 16.90 -6.08
CA LEU A 407 -1.32 15.52 -6.36
C LEU A 407 -2.09 14.94 -7.55
N LEU A 408 -3.36 15.30 -7.72
CA LEU A 408 -4.14 14.92 -8.89
C LEU A 408 -3.51 15.47 -10.17
N GLU A 409 -3.14 16.75 -10.20
CA GLU A 409 -2.44 17.39 -11.33
C GLU A 409 -1.11 16.70 -11.67
N LEU A 410 -0.44 16.10 -10.67
CA LEU A 410 0.77 15.33 -10.90
C LEU A 410 0.49 13.94 -11.49
N LEU A 411 -0.51 13.24 -10.97
CA LEU A 411 -0.78 11.83 -11.30
C LEU A 411 -1.74 11.63 -12.47
N GLN A 412 -2.63 12.58 -12.74
CA GLN A 412 -3.57 12.52 -13.85
C GLN A 412 -2.83 12.93 -15.13
N PRO A 413 -2.65 12.04 -16.11
CA PRO A 413 -2.11 12.43 -17.40
C PRO A 413 -3.09 13.34 -18.15
N ASP A 414 -2.59 14.01 -19.18
CA ASP A 414 -3.43 14.65 -20.18
C ASP A 414 -4.39 13.64 -20.83
N ALA A 415 -5.36 14.15 -21.59
CA ALA A 415 -6.35 13.30 -22.24
C ALA A 415 -5.68 12.27 -23.15
N ASP A 416 -5.84 10.98 -22.79
CA ASP A 416 -5.36 9.87 -23.59
C ASP A 416 -6.22 9.73 -24.86
N ALA A 417 -5.57 9.57 -26.01
CA ALA A 417 -6.23 9.55 -27.31
C ALA A 417 -7.34 8.49 -27.40
N PHE A 418 -7.15 7.34 -26.76
CA PHE A 418 -8.11 6.23 -26.75
C PHE A 418 -8.77 6.08 -25.38
N TRP A 419 -7.98 5.90 -24.32
CA TRP A 419 -8.51 5.55 -23.01
C TRP A 419 -9.29 6.68 -22.35
N SER A 420 -9.12 7.96 -22.70
CA SER A 420 -10.06 8.98 -22.20
C SER A 420 -11.47 8.81 -22.78
N TRP A 421 -11.63 8.08 -23.87
CA TRP A 421 -12.88 7.97 -24.61
C TRP A 421 -13.48 6.56 -24.62
N HIS A 422 -12.82 5.57 -24.02
CA HIS A 422 -13.30 4.18 -23.98
C HIS A 422 -13.16 3.57 -22.58
N TRP A 423 -14.13 2.74 -22.18
CA TRP A 423 -14.04 1.94 -20.95
C TRP A 423 -13.26 0.65 -21.17
N THR A 424 -13.38 0.06 -22.35
CA THR A 424 -12.70 -1.18 -22.77
C THR A 424 -12.30 -1.09 -24.24
N LEU A 425 -11.47 -2.02 -24.73
CA LEU A 425 -11.09 -2.07 -26.15
C LEU A 425 -12.27 -2.27 -27.12
N LYS A 426 -13.41 -2.76 -26.61
CA LYS A 426 -14.62 -3.06 -27.39
C LYS A 426 -15.78 -2.12 -27.08
N SER A 427 -15.63 -1.22 -26.10
CA SER A 427 -16.72 -0.32 -25.73
C SER A 427 -16.93 0.76 -26.78
N PRO A 428 -18.18 1.22 -27.01
CA PRO A 428 -18.41 2.38 -27.85
C PRO A 428 -17.68 3.60 -27.29
N ARG A 429 -17.32 4.50 -28.19
CA ARG A 429 -16.70 5.78 -27.82
C ARG A 429 -17.66 6.59 -26.94
N LEU A 430 -17.13 7.14 -25.85
CA LEU A 430 -17.86 7.98 -24.91
C LEU A 430 -18.12 9.35 -25.52
N LYS A 431 -19.25 9.96 -25.15
CA LYS A 431 -19.64 11.31 -25.61
C LYS A 431 -18.74 12.42 -25.03
N LYS A 432 -18.09 12.15 -23.89
CA LYS A 432 -17.21 13.09 -23.19
C LYS A 432 -15.98 12.35 -22.68
N ALA A 433 -14.81 12.95 -22.89
CA ALA A 433 -13.56 12.48 -22.32
C ALA A 433 -13.69 12.31 -20.80
N GLN A 434 -13.27 11.15 -20.32
CA GLN A 434 -13.24 10.80 -18.90
C GLN A 434 -11.78 10.73 -18.44
N PRO A 435 -11.47 11.24 -17.23
CA PRO A 435 -10.13 11.13 -16.67
C PRO A 435 -9.79 9.66 -16.38
N LEU A 436 -8.49 9.35 -16.36
CA LEU A 436 -8.01 8.01 -16.03
C LEU A 436 -7.94 7.78 -14.50
N LEU A 437 -7.78 8.86 -13.74
CA LEU A 437 -7.74 8.93 -12.29
C LEU A 437 -8.81 9.89 -11.78
N GLY A 438 -9.63 9.44 -10.83
CA GLY A 438 -10.62 10.28 -10.15
C GLY A 438 -10.28 10.45 -8.67
N ASP A 439 -10.95 11.40 -8.01
CA ASP A 439 -10.65 11.83 -6.63
C ASP A 439 -10.68 10.68 -5.60
N ALA A 440 -11.67 9.79 -5.68
CA ALA A 440 -11.75 8.65 -4.77
C ALA A 440 -10.52 7.74 -4.86
N ARG A 441 -10.07 7.43 -6.09
CA ARG A 441 -8.88 6.60 -6.32
C ARG A 441 -7.60 7.36 -5.97
N LEU A 442 -7.56 8.68 -6.18
CA LEU A 442 -6.46 9.53 -5.73
C LEU A 442 -6.28 9.44 -4.21
N THR A 443 -7.35 9.58 -3.43
CA THR A 443 -7.29 9.48 -1.97
C THR A 443 -6.80 8.10 -1.52
N ASP A 444 -7.27 7.02 -2.16
CA ASP A 444 -6.77 5.68 -1.88
C ASP A 444 -5.26 5.56 -2.15
N LEU A 445 -4.77 6.09 -3.27
CA LEU A 445 -3.34 6.07 -3.61
C LEU A 445 -2.53 6.90 -2.61
N ALA A 446 -3.01 8.10 -2.26
CA ALA A 446 -2.34 9.00 -1.35
C ALA A 446 -2.18 8.38 0.05
N VAL A 447 -3.28 7.92 0.63
CA VAL A 447 -3.34 7.46 2.03
C VAL A 447 -2.77 6.05 2.20
N ASN A 448 -2.92 5.17 1.21
CA ASN A 448 -2.49 3.78 1.35
C ASN A 448 -1.11 3.47 0.74
N VAL A 449 -0.61 4.33 -0.16
CA VAL A 449 0.64 4.04 -0.90
C VAL A 449 1.62 5.22 -0.81
N ILE A 450 1.26 6.38 -1.36
CA ILE A 450 2.21 7.47 -1.62
C ILE A 450 2.71 8.11 -0.33
N LEU A 451 1.82 8.50 0.60
CA LEU A 451 2.22 9.10 1.87
C LEU A 451 2.93 8.09 2.78
N PRO A 452 2.47 6.82 2.92
CA PRO A 452 3.26 5.78 3.60
C PRO A 452 4.65 5.55 2.98
N TRP A 453 4.77 5.54 1.66
CA TRP A 453 6.05 5.40 0.97
C TRP A 453 6.98 6.61 1.21
N LEU A 454 6.45 7.84 1.14
CA LEU A 454 7.19 9.06 1.44
C LEU A 454 7.64 9.09 2.91
N TRP A 455 6.77 8.69 3.84
CA TRP A 455 7.12 8.58 5.26
C TRP A 455 8.24 7.54 5.46
N ALA A 456 8.15 6.39 4.80
CA ALA A 456 9.19 5.35 4.86
C ALA A 456 10.55 5.87 4.33
N ARG A 457 10.55 6.61 3.21
CA ARG A 457 11.74 7.23 2.62
C ARG A 457 12.38 8.23 3.58
N THR A 458 11.58 9.11 4.20
CA THR A 458 12.10 10.16 5.10
C THR A 458 12.61 9.57 6.41
N ALA A 459 11.97 8.52 6.92
CA ALA A 459 12.44 7.76 8.07
C ALA A 459 13.80 7.08 7.79
N ALA A 460 13.97 6.45 6.62
CA ALA A 460 15.23 5.86 6.22
C ALA A 460 16.34 6.91 6.05
N GLY A 461 16.00 8.08 5.51
CA GLY A 461 16.91 9.23 5.38
C GLY A 461 17.14 10.03 6.68
N ARG A 462 16.51 9.64 7.80
CA ARG A 462 16.57 10.34 9.11
C ARG A 462 16.21 11.83 9.04
N ASN A 463 15.30 12.21 8.14
CA ASN A 463 14.88 13.60 7.97
C ASN A 463 13.58 13.87 8.74
N GLU A 464 13.73 14.37 9.97
CA GLU A 464 12.61 14.61 10.88
C GLU A 464 11.61 15.64 10.33
N THR A 465 12.09 16.74 9.75
CA THR A 465 11.24 17.78 9.18
C THR A 465 10.34 17.23 8.08
N LEU A 466 10.89 16.39 7.20
CA LEU A 466 10.12 15.74 6.15
C LEU A 466 9.21 14.64 6.70
N ARG A 467 9.59 13.96 7.78
CA ARG A 467 8.70 13.02 8.47
C ARG A 467 7.45 13.72 9.01
N THR A 468 7.62 14.80 9.76
CA THR A 468 6.50 15.63 10.26
C THR A 468 5.64 16.13 9.12
N ARG A 469 6.23 16.50 7.98
CA ARG A 469 5.47 16.91 6.79
C ARG A 469 4.61 15.78 6.22
N ALA A 470 5.11 14.55 6.16
CA ALA A 470 4.31 13.40 5.72
C ALA A 470 3.12 13.17 6.66
N GLU A 471 3.35 13.24 7.97
CA GLU A 471 2.31 13.10 8.99
C GLU A 471 1.26 14.20 8.88
N THR A 472 1.66 15.47 8.76
CA THR A 472 0.74 16.59 8.56
C THR A 472 -0.09 16.43 7.29
N ARG A 473 0.53 16.06 6.16
CA ARG A 473 -0.20 15.83 4.89
C ARG A 473 -1.18 14.66 4.99
N TYR A 474 -0.82 13.61 5.73
CA TYR A 474 -1.69 12.47 5.98
C TYR A 474 -2.87 12.81 6.90
N LEU A 475 -2.61 13.53 8.00
CA LEU A 475 -3.62 13.95 8.97
C LEU A 475 -4.64 14.93 8.38
N THR A 476 -4.20 15.78 7.46
CA THR A 476 -5.04 16.81 6.85
C THR A 476 -5.62 16.42 5.49
N TRP A 477 -5.33 15.21 5.00
CA TRP A 477 -5.85 14.73 3.72
C TRP A 477 -7.40 14.70 3.73
N PRO A 478 -8.08 15.17 2.67
CA PRO A 478 -9.55 15.14 2.61
C PRO A 478 -10.11 13.73 2.78
N ALA A 479 -11.28 13.59 3.41
CA ALA A 479 -11.93 12.29 3.56
C ALA A 479 -12.15 11.58 2.22
N GLY A 480 -11.95 10.26 2.22
CA GLY A 480 -12.23 9.39 1.07
C GLY A 480 -13.67 8.87 1.06
N GLU A 481 -14.02 8.13 0.01
CA GLU A 481 -15.29 7.41 -0.06
C GLU A 481 -15.42 6.36 1.06
N ASP A 482 -16.63 6.16 1.54
CA ASP A 482 -16.92 5.07 2.46
C ASP A 482 -16.84 3.70 1.78
N ASN A 483 -16.33 2.71 2.52
CA ASN A 483 -16.36 1.31 2.11
C ASN A 483 -17.10 0.46 3.16
N ALA A 484 -17.33 -0.83 2.84
CA ALA A 484 -18.04 -1.73 3.74
C ALA A 484 -17.38 -1.86 5.12
N THR A 485 -16.04 -1.95 5.16
CA THR A 485 -15.26 -2.05 6.41
C THR A 485 -15.43 -0.79 7.27
N LEU A 486 -15.36 0.40 6.66
CA LEU A 486 -15.52 1.65 7.37
C LEU A 486 -16.95 1.84 7.89
N ARG A 487 -17.97 1.41 7.12
CA ARG A 487 -19.37 1.40 7.59
C ARG A 487 -19.55 0.48 8.79
N LEU A 488 -18.98 -0.73 8.74
CA LEU A 488 -19.00 -1.66 9.88
C LEU A 488 -18.27 -1.08 11.10
N ALA A 489 -17.12 -0.44 10.89
CA ALA A 489 -16.36 0.21 11.95
C ALA A 489 -17.18 1.32 12.63
N ARG A 490 -17.93 2.12 11.87
CA ARG A 490 -18.83 3.14 12.41
C ARG A 490 -20.00 2.54 13.19
N GLU A 491 -20.56 1.43 12.72
CA GLU A 491 -21.56 0.69 13.49
C GLU A 491 -20.99 0.19 14.81
N ARG A 492 -19.83 -0.47 14.77
CA ARG A 492 -19.18 -1.02 15.95
C ARG A 492 -18.80 0.04 16.98
N LEU A 493 -18.22 1.16 16.56
CA LEU A 493 -17.69 2.16 17.49
C LEU A 493 -18.70 3.25 17.86
N PHE A 494 -19.74 3.48 17.06
CA PHE A 494 -20.66 4.60 17.25
C PHE A 494 -22.13 4.24 17.02
N ALA A 495 -22.49 2.96 16.94
CA ALA A 495 -23.87 2.52 16.64
C ALA A 495 -24.44 3.20 15.36
N GLY A 496 -23.58 3.45 14.37
CA GLY A 496 -23.94 4.12 13.13
C GLY A 496 -24.12 5.65 13.25
N ALA A 497 -23.98 6.21 14.45
CA ALA A 497 -24.23 7.63 14.77
C ALA A 497 -22.96 8.36 15.27
N PRO A 498 -21.88 8.44 14.46
CA PRO A 498 -20.68 9.15 14.86
C PRO A 498 -20.93 10.66 15.07
N PRO A 499 -20.16 11.33 15.94
CA PRO A 499 -20.21 12.78 16.10
C PRO A 499 -20.11 13.54 14.76
N ARG A 500 -20.95 14.56 14.57
CA ARG A 500 -20.97 15.37 13.34
C ARG A 500 -19.59 15.97 13.06
N GLY A 501 -19.14 15.84 11.81
CA GLY A 501 -17.83 16.35 11.39
C GLY A 501 -16.63 15.54 11.91
N LEU A 502 -16.82 14.32 12.43
CA LEU A 502 -15.71 13.44 12.81
C LEU A 502 -14.85 13.02 11.61
N PHE A 503 -15.50 12.74 10.47
CA PHE A 503 -14.84 12.23 9.26
C PHE A 503 -14.62 13.33 8.22
N LEU A 504 -14.09 14.49 8.62
CA LEU A 504 -13.68 15.55 7.68
C LEU A 504 -12.40 15.21 6.92
N HIS A 505 -11.51 14.45 7.55
CA HIS A 505 -10.23 14.03 7.00
C HIS A 505 -10.13 12.52 6.90
N ALA A 506 -9.37 12.02 5.92
CA ALA A 506 -9.13 10.60 5.75
C ALA A 506 -8.44 9.98 6.97
N ALA A 507 -7.65 10.76 7.72
CA ALA A 507 -7.01 10.28 8.93
C ALA A 507 -8.00 9.79 9.98
N ALA A 508 -9.15 10.43 10.19
CA ALA A 508 -10.15 9.92 11.12
C ALA A 508 -10.72 8.56 10.65
N GLN A 509 -10.90 8.38 9.34
CA GLN A 509 -11.31 7.09 8.76
C GLN A 509 -10.22 6.03 8.98
N GLN A 510 -8.95 6.36 8.74
CA GLN A 510 -7.81 5.46 8.95
C GLN A 510 -7.58 5.11 10.41
N GLY A 511 -7.75 6.08 11.33
CA GLY A 511 -7.70 5.87 12.77
C GLY A 511 -8.80 4.94 13.24
N LEU A 512 -10.02 5.09 12.72
CA LEU A 512 -11.12 4.20 13.04
C LEU A 512 -10.84 2.76 12.63
N LEU A 513 -10.35 2.56 11.39
CA LEU A 513 -9.93 1.25 10.91
C LEU A 513 -8.80 0.66 11.79
N GLN A 514 -7.86 1.50 12.22
CA GLN A 514 -6.78 1.05 13.09
C GLN A 514 -7.28 0.63 14.47
N VAL A 515 -8.24 1.34 15.06
CA VAL A 515 -8.88 0.95 16.33
C VAL A 515 -9.59 -0.39 16.21
N VAL A 516 -10.36 -0.58 15.12
CA VAL A 516 -11.02 -1.88 14.86
C VAL A 516 -10.00 -2.99 14.80
N ARG A 517 -8.93 -2.81 14.02
CA ARG A 517 -7.85 -3.77 13.91
C ARG A 517 -7.17 -4.04 15.24
N ASP A 518 -6.83 -3.00 15.98
CA ASP A 518 -6.05 -3.11 17.20
C ASP A 518 -6.82 -3.72 18.37
N PHE A 519 -8.15 -3.59 18.39
CA PHE A 519 -8.97 -4.00 19.54
C PHE A 519 -10.17 -4.86 19.15
N CYS A 520 -10.99 -4.44 18.19
CA CYS A 520 -12.21 -5.17 17.83
C CYS A 520 -11.92 -6.54 17.19
N GLU A 521 -10.90 -6.65 16.35
CA GLU A 521 -10.51 -7.94 15.75
C GLU A 521 -9.97 -8.95 16.78
N HIS A 522 -9.52 -8.45 17.93
CA HIS A 522 -8.99 -9.27 19.03
C HIS A 522 -10.04 -9.53 20.12
N SER A 523 -11.30 -9.15 19.88
CA SER A 523 -12.39 -9.35 20.83
C SER A 523 -13.58 -10.00 20.14
N ASN A 524 -14.40 -10.72 20.92
CA ASN A 524 -15.57 -11.37 20.37
C ASN A 524 -16.64 -10.33 19.99
N ALA A 525 -17.69 -10.76 19.30
CA ALA A 525 -18.76 -9.88 18.86
C ALA A 525 -19.49 -9.16 20.01
N LEU A 526 -19.36 -9.64 21.26
CA LEU A 526 -19.93 -9.07 22.48
C LEU A 526 -18.95 -8.13 23.23
N CYS A 527 -17.74 -7.95 22.69
CA CYS A 527 -16.64 -7.21 23.30
C CYS A 527 -16.28 -7.70 24.73
N GLU A 528 -16.46 -8.99 25.02
CA GLU A 528 -16.05 -9.56 26.30
C GLU A 528 -14.52 -9.52 26.41
N HIS A 529 -14.04 -9.06 27.57
CA HIS A 529 -12.62 -8.83 27.85
C HIS A 529 -11.90 -7.87 26.87
N CYS A 530 -12.63 -7.09 26.06
CA CYS A 530 -12.03 -6.03 25.27
C CYS A 530 -11.48 -4.95 26.22
N PRO A 531 -10.18 -4.61 26.19
CA PRO A 531 -9.62 -3.58 27.06
C PRO A 531 -9.99 -2.16 26.60
N PHE A 532 -10.36 -1.98 25.33
CA PHE A 532 -10.55 -0.67 24.72
C PHE A 532 -11.61 0.23 25.40
N PRO A 533 -12.81 -0.26 25.76
CA PRO A 533 -13.81 0.55 26.47
C PRO A 533 -13.27 1.15 27.78
N GLU A 534 -12.54 0.36 28.57
CA GLU A 534 -11.99 0.79 29.85
C GLU A 534 -10.79 1.73 29.68
N LEU A 535 -9.95 1.51 28.67
CA LEU A 535 -8.87 2.44 28.32
C LEU A 535 -9.41 3.82 27.92
N VAL A 536 -10.51 3.85 27.17
CA VAL A 536 -11.20 5.10 26.79
C VAL A 536 -11.80 5.80 28.02
N ARG A 537 -12.45 5.06 28.93
CA ARG A 537 -12.97 5.63 30.20
C ARG A 537 -11.84 6.21 31.04
N ALA A 538 -10.71 5.50 31.15
CA ALA A 538 -9.56 5.92 31.94
C ALA A 538 -8.89 7.17 31.40
N ALA A 539 -8.95 7.47 30.10
CA ALA A 539 -8.45 8.73 29.55
C ALA A 539 -9.40 9.93 29.76
N SER A 540 -10.66 9.68 30.16
CA SER A 540 -11.63 10.74 30.47
C SER A 540 -11.48 11.27 31.91
N HIS A 541 -10.63 10.64 32.72
CA HIS A 541 -10.36 10.94 34.13
C HIS A 541 -8.90 11.35 34.30
#